data_AF-A0A1X0S704-F1
#
_entry.id   AF-A0A1X0S704-F1
#
_cell.length_a   1.000
_cell.length_b   1.000
_cell.length_c   1.000
_cell.angle_alpha   90.00
_cell.angle_beta   90.00
_cell.angle_gamma   90.00
#
_symmetry.space_group_name_H-M   'P 1'
#
loop_
_entity.id
_entity.type
_entity.pdbx_description
1 polymer ?
#
loop_
_entity_poly.entity_id
_entity_poly.type
_entity_poly.pdbx_seq_one_letter_code
_entity_poly.pdbx_strand_id
1 'polypeptide(L)'
;MNAFYLLKAVADVVQRYYPETLHRLFIVNAPGVFVTMFRVIKAWLNPRTLEKIHVLGSDYKDILLEHIDAESLPDFLGGSCKCEHMGGCVPEIANVSTEMFTVTNDNEKVPTVYNSQIMERAKTDDRLCKLNKV
;
A
#
# COMPACT_ATOMS: atom_id res chain seq x y z
N MET A 1 0.96 -15.63 13.46
CA MET A 1 1.84 -14.91 12.52
C MET A 1 2.41 -13.69 13.24
N ASN A 2 3.72 -13.62 13.42
CA ASN A 2 4.35 -12.52 14.16
C ASN A 2 4.48 -11.29 13.24
N ALA A 3 4.11 -10.10 13.72
CA ALA A 3 4.14 -8.87 12.93
C ALA A 3 5.54 -8.57 12.34
N PHE A 4 6.60 -8.86 13.10
CA PHE A 4 7.99 -8.73 12.63
C PHE A 4 8.32 -9.65 11.45
N TYR A 5 7.74 -10.84 11.39
CA TYR A 5 7.97 -11.76 10.27
C TYR A 5 7.34 -11.21 8.98
N LEU A 6 6.11 -10.68 9.08
CA LEU A 6 5.43 -10.04 7.95
C LEU A 6 6.23 -8.83 7.46
N LEU A 7 6.64 -7.96 8.38
CA LEU A 7 7.44 -6.77 8.03
C LEU A 7 8.74 -7.15 7.32
N LYS A 8 9.45 -8.17 7.84
CA LYS A 8 10.66 -8.68 7.22
C LYS A 8 10.40 -9.24 5.82
N ALA A 9 9.36 -10.07 5.66
CA ALA A 9 9.02 -10.66 4.37
C ALA A 9 8.68 -9.58 3.32
N VAL A 10 7.92 -8.56 3.70
CA VAL A 10 7.61 -7.42 2.83
C VAL A 10 8.88 -6.66 2.46
N ALA A 11 9.74 -6.33 3.44
CA ALA A 11 11.01 -5.66 3.18
C ALA A 11 11.92 -6.48 2.25
N ASP A 12 11.98 -7.80 2.42
CA ASP A 12 12.77 -8.69 1.57
C ASP A 12 12.23 -8.72 0.12
N VAL A 13 10.91 -8.77 -0.06
CA VAL A 13 10.27 -8.74 -1.40
C VAL A 13 10.51 -7.41 -2.11
N VAL A 14 10.28 -6.28 -1.44
CA VAL A 14 10.46 -4.94 -2.01
C VAL A 14 11.90 -4.74 -2.45
N GLN A 15 12.87 -5.11 -1.62
CA GLN A 15 14.28 -4.92 -1.93
C GLN A 15 14.79 -5.84 -3.04
N ARG A 16 14.25 -7.06 -3.14
CA ARG A 16 14.74 -8.08 -4.10
C ARG A 16 14.11 -7.97 -5.47
N TYR A 17 12.81 -7.66 -5.55
CA TYR A 17 12.06 -7.67 -6.81
C TYR A 17 11.72 -6.27 -7.33
N TYR A 18 11.73 -5.25 -6.46
CA TYR A 18 11.41 -3.88 -6.83
C TYR A 18 12.52 -2.89 -6.42
N PRO A 19 13.79 -3.17 -6.79
CA PRO A 19 14.89 -2.28 -6.44
C PRO A 19 14.69 -0.89 -7.07
N GLU A 20 15.07 0.16 -6.33
CA GLU A 20 15.00 1.57 -6.76
C GLU A 20 13.60 2.12 -7.09
N THR A 21 12.53 1.37 -6.83
CA THR A 21 11.15 1.87 -7.00
C THR A 21 10.75 2.84 -5.89
N LEU A 22 11.31 2.67 -4.70
CA LEU A 22 11.12 3.58 -3.59
C LEU A 22 11.97 4.84 -3.83
N HIS A 23 11.33 6.01 -3.92
CA HIS A 23 12.02 7.29 -3.96
C HIS A 23 12.30 7.81 -2.54
N ARG A 24 11.24 8.00 -1.74
CA ARG A 24 11.29 8.43 -0.33
C ARG A 24 10.17 7.75 0.46
N LEU A 25 10.44 7.45 1.72
CA LEU A 25 9.47 6.92 2.68
C LEU A 25 9.44 7.81 3.92
N PHE A 26 8.29 8.41 4.23
CA PHE A 26 8.11 9.21 5.43
C PHE A 26 7.24 8.45 6.43
N ILE A 27 7.76 8.27 7.65
CA ILE A 27 7.02 7.73 8.78
C ILE A 27 6.77 8.90 9.74
N VAL A 28 5.55 9.39 9.78
CA VAL A 28 5.16 10.57 10.58
C VAL A 28 4.51 10.17 11.88
N ASN A 29 4.48 11.09 12.85
CA ASN A 29 3.91 10.85 14.17
C ASN A 29 4.55 9.62 14.86
N ALA A 30 5.85 9.39 14.62
CA ALA A 30 6.55 8.26 15.17
C ALA A 30 6.87 8.49 16.67
N PRO A 31 6.34 7.68 17.60
CA PRO A 31 6.66 7.81 19.01
C PRO A 31 8.12 7.42 19.28
N GLY A 32 8.72 7.89 20.38
CA GLY A 32 10.12 7.58 20.70
C GLY A 32 10.44 6.08 20.74
N VAL A 33 9.48 5.23 21.11
CA VAL A 33 9.60 3.76 21.07
C VAL A 33 9.82 3.23 19.65
N PHE A 34 9.22 3.87 18.64
CA PHE A 34 9.39 3.51 17.24
C PHE A 34 10.85 3.68 16.80
N VAL A 35 11.56 4.70 17.29
CA VAL A 35 12.97 4.92 16.97
C VAL A 35 13.82 3.72 17.42
N THR A 36 13.52 3.16 18.60
CA THR A 36 14.19 1.96 19.13
C THR A 36 13.87 0.72 18.30
N MET A 37 12.59 0.49 17.96
CA MET A 37 12.19 -0.62 17.09
C MET A 37 12.85 -0.52 15.70
N PHE A 38 12.89 0.69 15.15
CA PHE A 38 13.45 0.94 13.84
C PHE A 38 14.94 0.60 13.78
N ARG A 39 15.71 0.72 14.88
CA ARG A 39 17.11 0.24 14.93
C ARG A 39 17.24 -1.25 14.58
N VAL A 40 16.29 -2.08 14.98
CA VAL A 40 16.28 -3.52 14.64
C VAL A 40 15.97 -3.71 13.15
N ILE A 41 14.97 -2.97 12.64
CA ILE A 41 14.57 -3.03 11.23
C ILE A 41 15.70 -2.53 10.31
N LYS A 42 16.49 -1.54 10.76
CA LYS A 42 17.62 -1.02 9.98
C LYS A 42 18.62 -2.10 9.61
N ALA A 43 18.84 -3.09 10.47
CA ALA A 43 19.76 -4.18 10.19
C ALA A 43 19.30 -5.09 9.03
N TRP A 44 18.02 -5.02 8.63
CA TRP A 44 17.45 -5.83 7.54
C TRP A 44 17.37 -5.07 6.22
N LEU A 45 17.60 -3.75 6.23
CA LEU A 45 17.44 -2.88 5.08
C LEU A 45 18.81 -2.53 4.50
N ASN A 46 18.90 -2.54 3.17
CA ASN A 46 20.08 -2.12 2.44
C ASN A 46 20.34 -0.61 2.66
N PRO A 47 21.61 -0.16 2.66
CA PRO A 47 21.96 1.24 2.91
C PRO A 47 21.22 2.25 2.02
N ARG A 48 21.07 1.94 0.73
CA ARG A 48 20.31 2.78 -0.22
C ARG A 48 18.82 2.92 0.13
N THR A 49 18.23 1.86 0.66
CA THR A 49 16.83 1.90 1.12
C THR A 49 16.73 2.73 2.40
N LEU A 50 17.71 2.59 3.30
CA LEU A 50 17.75 3.34 4.56
C LEU A 50 17.87 4.84 4.38
N GLU A 51 18.67 5.29 3.42
CA GLU A 51 18.84 6.72 3.09
C GLU A 51 17.53 7.37 2.65
N LYS A 52 16.57 6.58 2.16
CA LYS A 52 15.26 7.04 1.68
C LYS A 52 14.20 7.07 2.78
N ILE A 53 14.47 6.50 3.96
CA ILE A 53 13.49 6.41 5.05
C ILE A 53 13.72 7.55 6.05
N HIS A 54 12.70 8.38 6.21
CA HIS A 54 12.66 9.50 7.15
C HIS A 54 11.65 9.19 8.25
N VAL A 55 12.13 9.05 9.49
CA VAL A 55 11.29 8.86 10.68
C VAL A 55 11.13 10.21 11.37
N LEU A 56 9.92 10.75 11.32
CA LEU A 56 9.58 12.09 11.79
C LEU A 56 8.67 12.02 13.02
N GLY A 57 8.92 12.91 13.98
CA GLY A 57 8.16 13.04 15.22
C GLY A 57 6.88 13.86 15.03
N SER A 58 6.71 14.90 15.84
CA SER A 58 5.59 15.84 15.80
C SER A 58 5.76 16.95 14.76
N ASP A 59 7.00 17.27 14.44
CA ASP A 59 7.50 18.33 13.55
C ASP A 59 7.57 17.90 12.07
N TYR A 60 6.69 16.98 11.65
CA TYR A 60 6.75 16.37 10.33
C TYR A 60 6.20 17.25 9.20
N LYS A 61 5.29 18.19 9.51
CA LYS A 61 4.53 18.94 8.50
C LYS A 61 5.42 19.81 7.62
N ASP A 62 6.34 20.55 8.22
CA ASP A 62 7.26 21.43 7.48
C ASP A 62 8.20 20.63 6.58
N ILE A 63 8.66 19.47 7.06
CA ILE A 63 9.54 18.56 6.31
C ILE A 63 8.80 17.94 5.12
N LEU A 64 7.52 17.59 5.28
CA LEU A 64 6.72 17.09 4.16
C LEU A 64 6.51 18.17 3.10
N LEU A 65 6.25 19.42 3.50
CA LEU A 65 6.03 20.53 2.59
C LEU A 65 7.29 20.96 1.82
N GLU A 66 8.49 20.64 2.32
CA GLU A 66 9.74 20.80 1.56
C GLU A 66 9.82 19.84 0.35
N HIS A 67 9.13 18.70 0.42
CA HIS A 67 9.25 17.62 -0.55
C HIS A 67 7.99 17.42 -1.41
N ILE A 68 6.83 17.88 -0.92
CA ILE A 68 5.52 17.67 -1.54
C ILE A 68 4.79 19.02 -1.54
N ASP A 69 4.30 19.44 -2.70
CA ASP A 69 3.54 20.67 -2.82
C ASP A 69 2.27 20.65 -1.94
N ALA A 70 1.97 21.78 -1.30
CA ALA A 70 0.85 21.89 -0.37
C ALA A 70 -0.51 21.51 -1.01
N GLU A 71 -0.69 21.75 -2.31
CA GLU A 71 -1.91 21.39 -3.05
C GLU A 71 -2.07 19.88 -3.28
N SER A 72 -0.96 19.14 -3.27
CA SER A 72 -0.92 17.69 -3.46
C SER A 72 -0.93 16.91 -2.13
N LEU A 73 -0.64 17.58 -1.01
CA LEU A 73 -0.62 16.96 0.32
C LEU A 73 -1.99 17.12 1.02
N PRO A 74 -2.55 16.04 1.61
CA PRO A 74 -3.78 16.12 2.41
C PRO A 74 -3.70 17.11 3.57
N ASP A 75 -4.83 17.76 3.88
CA ASP A 75 -4.94 18.74 4.96
C ASP A 75 -4.56 18.20 6.34
N PHE A 76 -4.93 16.95 6.66
CA PHE A 76 -4.57 16.31 7.93
C PHE A 76 -3.05 16.06 8.09
N LEU A 77 -2.30 16.01 6.97
CA LEU A 77 -0.83 15.94 6.97
C LEU A 77 -0.15 17.31 6.93
N GLY A 78 -0.91 18.40 6.93
CA GLY A 78 -0.39 19.77 6.89
C GLY A 78 -0.43 20.45 5.52
N GLY A 79 -1.03 19.81 4.50
CA GLY A 79 -1.24 20.42 3.20
C GLY A 79 -2.58 21.16 3.06
N SER A 80 -3.04 21.30 1.83
CA SER A 80 -4.26 22.01 1.44
C SER A 80 -5.18 21.19 0.53
N CYS A 81 -4.78 19.96 0.15
CA CYS A 81 -5.64 19.04 -0.59
C CYS A 81 -6.87 18.69 0.25
N LYS A 82 -8.06 18.87 -0.34
CA LYS A 82 -9.35 18.47 0.21
C LYS A 82 -10.24 17.78 -0.83
N CYS A 83 -9.67 16.96 -1.71
CA CYS A 83 -10.38 16.28 -2.80
C CYS A 83 -11.76 15.72 -2.38
N GLU A 84 -12.83 16.46 -2.64
CA GLU A 84 -14.19 16.08 -2.23
C GLU A 84 -14.80 15.04 -3.19
N HIS A 85 -14.27 14.95 -4.41
CA HIS A 85 -14.87 14.23 -5.54
C HIS A 85 -14.65 12.70 -5.56
N MET A 86 -13.82 12.10 -4.69
CA MET A 86 -13.59 10.63 -4.66
C MET A 86 -13.37 10.07 -3.24
N GLY A 87 -14.14 10.53 -2.25
CA GLY A 87 -14.00 10.03 -0.87
C GLY A 87 -12.71 10.50 -0.18
N GLY A 88 -12.23 11.71 -0.50
CA GLY A 88 -11.06 12.34 0.13
C GLY A 88 -9.76 12.26 -0.68
N CYS A 89 -8.70 12.88 -0.17
CA CYS A 89 -7.34 12.81 -0.75
C CYS A 89 -6.69 11.43 -0.55
N VAL A 90 -7.17 10.65 0.43
CA VAL A 90 -6.80 9.25 0.60
C VAL A 90 -8.09 8.45 0.36
N PRO A 91 -8.25 7.80 -0.80
CA PRO A 91 -9.45 7.02 -1.07
C PRO A 91 -9.58 5.97 0.02
N GLU A 92 -10.71 5.99 0.73
CA GLU A 92 -11.09 5.15 1.86
C GLU A 92 -11.16 3.64 1.50
N ILE A 93 -10.08 3.01 1.07
CA ILE A 93 -10.04 1.53 1.02
C ILE A 93 -10.06 0.97 2.45
N ALA A 94 -9.67 1.78 3.45
CA ALA A 94 -9.69 1.39 4.87
C ALA A 94 -11.10 1.39 5.49
N ASN A 95 -11.94 2.40 5.22
CA ASN A 95 -13.27 2.52 5.85
C ASN A 95 -14.37 1.75 5.09
N VAL A 96 -14.19 1.52 3.78
CA VAL A 96 -15.14 0.74 2.94
C VAL A 96 -15.08 -0.77 3.22
N SER A 97 -14.01 -1.28 3.85
CA SER A 97 -13.87 -2.71 4.16
C SER A 97 -14.68 -3.19 5.38
N THR A 98 -15.37 -2.28 6.08
CA THR A 98 -16.16 -2.65 7.27
C THR A 98 -17.38 -3.49 6.90
N GLU A 99 -17.93 -3.33 5.69
CA GLU A 99 -18.97 -4.21 5.18
C GLU A 99 -18.38 -5.16 4.14
N MET A 100 -18.62 -6.46 4.34
CA MET A 100 -18.28 -7.50 3.39
C MET A 100 -18.89 -7.14 2.03
N PHE A 101 -18.07 -7.16 0.97
CA PHE A 101 -18.53 -6.91 -0.40
C PHE A 101 -19.69 -7.86 -0.71
N THR A 102 -20.93 -7.35 -0.74
CA THR A 102 -22.09 -8.17 -1.04
C THR A 102 -22.21 -8.35 -2.54
N VAL A 103 -22.54 -9.57 -2.97
CA VAL A 103 -22.79 -9.84 -4.38
C VAL A 103 -24.08 -9.10 -4.76
N THR A 104 -23.97 -8.03 -5.55
CA THR A 104 -25.11 -7.35 -6.14
C THR A 104 -25.40 -7.92 -7.53
N ASN A 105 -26.62 -7.74 -8.02
CA ASN A 105 -27.03 -8.15 -9.38
C ASN A 105 -26.25 -7.43 -10.50
N ASP A 106 -25.47 -6.40 -10.16
CA ASP A 106 -24.66 -5.63 -11.09
C ASP A 106 -23.20 -6.12 -11.16
N ASN A 107 -22.75 -6.92 -10.19
CA ASN A 107 -21.41 -7.53 -10.24
C ASN A 107 -21.21 -8.46 -11.43
N GLU A 108 -22.29 -9.07 -11.94
CA GLU A 108 -22.27 -9.91 -13.15
C GLU A 108 -22.10 -9.08 -14.44
N LYS A 109 -22.38 -7.77 -14.38
CA LYS A 109 -22.34 -6.86 -15.53
C LYS A 109 -21.08 -6.02 -15.58
N VAL A 110 -20.19 -6.11 -14.58
CA VAL A 110 -18.90 -5.40 -14.60
C VAL A 110 -18.02 -6.06 -15.67
N PRO A 111 -17.64 -5.34 -16.75
CA PRO A 111 -16.75 -5.89 -17.77
C PRO A 111 -15.36 -6.07 -17.17
N THR A 112 -15.05 -7.28 -16.72
CA THR A 112 -13.71 -7.63 -16.25
C THR A 112 -12.78 -7.89 -17.44
N VAL A 113 -11.50 -7.52 -17.31
CA VAL A 113 -10.45 -7.79 -18.32
C VAL A 113 -10.38 -9.29 -18.66
N TYR A 114 -10.73 -10.13 -17.68
CA TYR A 114 -11.06 -11.54 -17.91
C TYR A 114 -12.53 -11.62 -18.33
N ASN A 115 -12.81 -11.91 -19.60
CA ASN A 115 -14.18 -12.07 -20.01
C ASN A 115 -14.84 -13.24 -19.26
N SER A 116 -16.11 -13.10 -18.90
CA SER A 116 -16.90 -14.19 -18.28
C SER A 116 -16.89 -15.47 -19.14
N GLN A 117 -16.70 -15.32 -20.46
CA GLN A 117 -16.59 -16.42 -21.41
C GLN A 117 -15.35 -17.30 -21.22
N ILE A 118 -14.20 -16.75 -20.80
CA ILE A 118 -12.97 -17.50 -20.48
C ILE A 118 -13.19 -18.24 -19.17
N MET A 119 -13.85 -17.61 -18.20
CA MET A 119 -14.17 -18.25 -16.92
C MET A 119 -15.16 -19.41 -17.09
N GLU A 120 -16.16 -19.27 -17.96
CA GLU A 120 -17.08 -20.36 -18.32
C GLU A 120 -16.39 -21.46 -19.12
N ARG A 121 -15.55 -21.09 -20.10
CA ARG A 121 -14.73 -22.07 -20.85
C ARG A 121 -13.75 -22.80 -19.94
N ALA A 122 -13.18 -22.15 -18.93
CA ALA A 122 -12.28 -22.79 -17.99
C ALA A 122 -12.94 -23.88 -17.13
N LYS A 123 -14.27 -23.80 -16.90
CA LYS A 123 -15.04 -24.85 -16.20
C LYS A 123 -15.21 -26.13 -17.02
N THR A 124 -15.13 -26.03 -18.35
CA THR A 124 -15.43 -27.13 -19.28
C THR A 124 -14.23 -27.59 -20.10
N ASP A 125 -13.20 -26.76 -20.22
CA ASP A 125 -11.97 -27.05 -20.96
C ASP A 125 -10.94 -27.76 -20.04
N ASP A 126 -10.75 -29.05 -20.30
CA ASP A 126 -9.78 -29.91 -19.63
C ASP A 126 -8.32 -29.40 -19.69
N ARG A 127 -7.99 -28.53 -20.66
CA ARG A 127 -6.66 -27.90 -20.73
C ARG A 127 -6.49 -26.79 -19.69
N LEU A 128 -7.55 -26.02 -19.41
CA LEU A 128 -7.53 -24.90 -18.47
C LEU A 128 -7.75 -25.37 -17.01
N CYS A 129 -8.54 -26.43 -16.81
CA CYS A 129 -8.78 -26.99 -15.48
C CYS A 129 -7.50 -27.54 -14.80
N LYS A 130 -6.45 -27.84 -15.58
CA LYS A 130 -5.14 -28.32 -15.08
C LYS A 130 -4.24 -27.20 -14.52
N LEU A 131 -4.57 -25.93 -14.77
CA LEU A 131 -3.80 -24.80 -14.24
C LEU A 131 -4.16 -24.46 -12.78
N ASN A 132 -5.23 -25.03 -12.23
CA ASN A 132 -5.71 -24.77 -10.87
C ASN A 132 -5.34 -25.90 -9.88
N LYS A 133 -4.39 -26.76 -10.25
CA LYS A 133 -3.87 -27.87 -9.45
C LYS A 133 -2.36 -27.74 -9.17
N VAL A 134 -1.92 -26.55 -8.74
CA VAL A 134 -0.59 -26.33 -8.17
C VAL A 134 -0.73 -25.73 -6.79
#